data_AF-A0A7S4PKJ7-F1
#
_entry.id   AF-A0A7S4PKJ7-F1
#
_cell.length_a   1.000
_cell.length_b   1.000
_cell.length_c   1.000
_cell.angle_alpha   90.00
_cell.angle_beta   90.00
_cell.angle_gamma   90.00
#
_symmetry.space_group_name_H-M   'P 1'
#
loop_
_entity.id
_entity.type
_entity.pdbx_description
1 polymer ?
#
loop_
_entity_poly.entity_id
_entity_poly.type
_entity_poly.pdbx_seq_one_letter_code
_entity_poly.pdbx_strand_id
1 'polypeptide(L)'
;EEIHSNNLKLKKDKSFPAKDQGFTRCKVLVLLPCRNSAWRFIKKLLELAPSAQRPKGRIDNLQRFQEEFGPGDKTERKEDKERLLKVGVDHWERFEGNTEDHFRIGIQPHSKFA
;
A
#
# COMPACT_ATOMS: atom_id res chain seq x y z
N GLU A 1 4.30 -4.89 -22.17
CA GLU A 1 4.83 -4.29 -20.92
C GLU A 1 4.30 -2.87 -20.81
N GLU A 2 3.36 -2.66 -19.90
CA GLU A 2 2.58 -1.42 -19.84
C GLU A 2 3.26 -0.42 -18.90
N ILE A 3 3.99 0.53 -19.51
CA ILE A 3 4.73 1.57 -18.79
C ILE A 3 3.71 2.49 -18.10
N HIS A 4 3.62 2.38 -16.78
CA HIS A 4 2.73 3.19 -15.96
C HIS A 4 3.06 4.69 -16.08
N SER A 5 1.99 5.47 -16.21
CA SER A 5 1.84 6.88 -16.53
C SER A 5 2.56 7.93 -15.65
N ASN A 6 3.42 7.53 -14.71
CA ASN A 6 4.18 8.47 -13.87
C ASN A 6 5.25 9.24 -14.66
N ASN A 7 5.71 8.72 -15.80
CA ASN A 7 6.74 9.35 -16.63
C ASN A 7 6.20 10.48 -17.53
N LEU A 8 4.89 10.69 -17.62
CA LEU A 8 4.29 11.68 -18.53
C LEU A 8 4.65 13.15 -18.19
N LYS A 9 5.11 13.43 -16.97
CA LYS A 9 5.57 14.78 -16.57
C LYS A 9 6.99 15.13 -17.05
N LEU A 10 7.72 14.20 -17.65
CA LEU A 10 9.05 14.43 -18.23
C LEU A 10 8.94 14.68 -19.74
N LYS A 11 8.28 15.77 -20.13
CA LYS A 11 8.40 16.31 -21.50
C LYS A 11 9.11 17.65 -21.44
N LYS A 12 10.44 17.63 -21.67
CA LYS A 12 11.11 18.73 -22.38
C LYS A 12 12.51 18.43 -22.89
N ASP A 13 13.21 17.41 -22.40
CA ASP A 13 14.58 17.13 -22.85
C ASP A 13 14.72 15.70 -23.38
N LYS A 14 14.91 15.56 -24.69
CA LYS A 14 15.08 14.26 -25.38
C LYS A 14 16.50 13.67 -25.21
N SER A 15 17.43 14.44 -24.65
CA SER A 15 18.83 14.05 -24.47
C SER A 15 19.05 13.13 -23.27
N PHE A 16 18.20 13.22 -22.24
CA PHE A 16 18.29 12.37 -21.08
C PHE A 16 17.45 11.10 -21.27
N PRO A 17 18.03 9.88 -21.15
CA PRO A 17 17.22 8.68 -21.05
C PRO A 17 16.29 8.89 -19.85
N ALA A 18 14.99 8.70 -20.06
CA ALA A 18 13.99 8.80 -19.01
C ALA A 18 14.44 7.90 -17.85
N LYS A 19 15.00 8.51 -16.79
CA LYS A 19 15.42 7.76 -15.61
C LYS A 19 14.15 7.14 -15.06
N ASP A 20 14.14 5.83 -14.98
CA ASP A 20 13.05 5.08 -14.37
C ASP A 20 12.87 5.61 -12.94
N GLN A 21 11.83 6.41 -12.71
CA GLN A 21 11.54 6.95 -11.39
C GLN A 21 10.78 5.93 -10.54
N GLY A 22 10.46 4.75 -11.09
CA GLY A 22 9.92 3.63 -10.34
C GLY A 22 11.01 2.88 -9.57
N PHE A 23 11.00 2.98 -8.24
CA PHE A 23 11.65 2.01 -7.35
C PHE A 23 13.16 1.78 -7.48
N THR A 24 13.91 2.71 -8.07
CA THR A 24 15.34 2.53 -8.41
C THR A 24 16.29 2.20 -7.25
N ARG A 25 15.84 2.30 -5.99
CA ARG A 25 16.66 2.10 -4.77
C ARG A 25 15.88 1.39 -3.66
N CYS A 26 15.15 0.33 -3.98
CA CYS A 26 14.53 -0.49 -2.93
C CYS A 26 15.61 -1.07 -2.00
N LYS A 27 15.60 -0.67 -0.72
CA LYS A 27 16.53 -1.17 0.31
C LYS A 27 15.94 -2.31 1.12
N VAL A 28 14.62 -2.39 1.20
CA VAL A 28 13.89 -3.30 2.07
C VAL A 28 12.73 -3.89 1.30
N LEU A 29 12.70 -5.22 1.21
CA LEU A 29 11.56 -5.98 0.72
C LEU A 29 10.77 -6.52 1.91
N VAL A 30 9.48 -6.30 1.93
CA VAL A 30 8.57 -6.84 2.95
C VAL A 30 7.64 -7.82 2.26
N LEU A 31 7.71 -9.10 2.66
CA LEU A 31 6.82 -10.14 2.15
C LEU A 31 5.59 -10.21 3.03
N LEU A 32 4.42 -10.04 2.42
CA LEU A 32 3.15 -10.08 3.11
C LEU A 32 2.20 -11.02 2.36
N PRO A 33 1.36 -11.74 3.12
CA PRO A 33 0.55 -12.84 2.58
C PRO A 33 -0.66 -12.38 1.75
N CYS A 34 -1.26 -11.25 2.11
CA CYS A 34 -2.48 -10.73 1.46
C CYS A 34 -2.51 -9.19 1.51
N ARG A 35 -3.34 -8.56 0.68
CA ARG A 35 -3.53 -7.10 0.64
C ARG A 35 -3.97 -6.52 1.98
N ASN A 36 -4.84 -7.18 2.75
CA ASN A 36 -5.21 -6.72 4.10
C ASN A 36 -4.00 -6.65 5.06
N SER A 37 -3.06 -7.60 4.94
CA SER A 37 -1.82 -7.55 5.74
C SER A 37 -0.95 -6.36 5.33
N ALA A 38 -0.86 -6.07 4.03
CA ALA A 38 -0.17 -4.87 3.51
C ALA A 38 -0.82 -3.57 3.99
N TRP A 39 -2.15 -3.50 3.99
CA TRP A 39 -2.91 -2.37 4.53
C TRP A 39 -2.58 -2.12 6.01
N ARG A 40 -2.69 -3.16 6.84
CA ARG A 40 -2.36 -3.09 8.27
C ARG A 40 -0.91 -2.70 8.50
N PHE A 41 0.02 -3.25 7.72
CA PHE A 41 1.45 -2.95 7.82
C PHE A 41 1.74 -1.48 7.52
N ILE A 42 1.26 -0.97 6.38
CA ILE A 42 1.51 0.41 5.96
C ILE A 42 0.87 1.41 6.92
N LYS A 43 -0.34 1.13 7.41
CA LYS A 43 -0.99 1.97 8.43
C LYS A 43 -0.14 2.10 9.69
N LYS A 44 0.36 0.97 10.22
CA LYS A 44 1.24 0.95 11.40
C LYS A 44 2.58 1.64 11.12
N LEU A 45 3.14 1.43 9.93
CA LEU A 45 4.36 2.10 9.50
C LEU A 45 4.20 3.63 9.51
N LEU A 46 3.06 4.15 9.04
CA LEU A 46 2.74 5.59 9.06
C LEU A 46 2.54 6.12 10.49
N GLU A 47 1.92 5.34 11.38
CA GLU A 47 1.71 5.71 12.79
C GLU A 47 3.05 5.82 13.56
N LEU A 48 3.94 4.86 13.31
CA LEU A 48 5.27 4.77 13.92
C LEU A 48 6.31 5.72 13.30
N ALA A 49 6.05 6.25 12.11
CA ALA A 49 6.97 7.17 11.45
C ALA A 49 7.22 8.42 12.35
N PRO A 50 8.48 8.86 12.51
CA PRO A 50 8.82 10.03 13.33
C PRO A 50 8.06 11.27 12.88
N SER A 51 7.70 12.19 13.79
CA SER A 51 6.91 13.38 13.44
C SER A 51 7.55 14.32 12.40
N ALA A 52 8.87 14.25 12.21
CA ALA A 52 9.60 14.93 11.15
C ALA A 52 9.40 14.30 9.75
N GLN A 53 9.03 13.01 9.71
CA GLN A 53 8.69 12.24 8.52
C GLN A 53 7.19 11.96 8.41
N ARG A 54 6.40 12.26 9.46
CA ARG A 54 4.94 12.26 9.36
C ARG A 54 4.57 13.28 8.30
N PRO A 55 3.94 12.83 7.20
CA PRO A 55 3.57 13.72 6.13
C PRO A 55 2.49 14.66 6.67
N LYS A 56 2.89 15.88 7.06
CA LYS A 56 1.97 17.00 7.22
C LYS A 56 1.40 17.32 5.83
N GLY A 57 0.43 16.52 5.39
CA GLY A 57 -0.44 16.85 4.26
C GLY A 57 -0.05 16.33 2.88
N ARG A 58 0.85 15.35 2.71
CA ARG A 58 1.08 14.80 1.36
C ARG A 58 1.55 13.35 1.33
N ILE A 59 0.62 12.41 1.55
CA ILE A 59 0.77 11.04 1.08
C ILE A 59 0.12 11.01 -0.31
N ASP A 60 0.95 10.99 -1.35
CA ASP A 60 0.45 10.86 -2.72
C ASP A 60 -0.21 9.47 -2.88
N ASN A 61 -1.30 9.39 -3.65
CA ASN A 61 -2.04 8.15 -3.95
C ASN A 61 -2.65 7.40 -2.74
N LEU A 62 -2.81 8.06 -1.58
CA LEU A 62 -3.44 7.43 -0.40
C LEU A 62 -4.87 6.93 -0.68
N GLN A 63 -5.65 7.68 -1.46
CA GLN A 63 -7.02 7.29 -1.82
C GLN A 63 -7.03 5.99 -2.62
N ARG A 64 -6.22 5.91 -3.68
CA ARG A 64 -6.08 4.68 -4.48
C ARG A 64 -5.62 3.50 -3.63
N PHE A 65 -4.70 3.73 -2.70
CA PHE A 65 -4.26 2.69 -1.76
C PHE A 65 -5.40 2.22 -0.84
N GLN A 66 -6.24 3.14 -0.35
CA GLN A 66 -7.43 2.80 0.45
C GLN A 66 -8.45 1.99 -0.35
N GLU A 67 -8.67 2.33 -1.61
CA GLU A 67 -9.60 1.62 -2.48
C GLU A 67 -9.10 0.21 -2.82
N GLU A 68 -7.82 0.05 -3.17
CA GLU A 68 -7.25 -1.24 -3.58
C GLU A 68 -6.90 -2.18 -2.42
N PHE A 69 -6.42 -1.65 -1.29
CA PHE A 69 -5.90 -2.45 -0.17
C PHE A 69 -6.76 -2.35 1.09
N GLY A 70 -7.68 -1.39 1.15
CA GLY A 70 -8.55 -1.21 2.30
C GLY A 70 -9.49 -2.40 2.51
N PRO A 71 -10.12 -2.47 3.69
CA PRO A 71 -10.95 -3.61 4.11
C PRO A 71 -12.30 -3.76 3.37
N GLY A 72 -12.46 -3.12 2.20
CA GLY A 72 -13.72 -3.11 1.45
C GLY A 72 -14.87 -2.42 2.18
N ASP A 73 -16.04 -2.37 1.54
CA ASP A 73 -17.23 -1.80 2.15
C ASP A 73 -17.75 -2.71 3.27
N LYS A 74 -18.01 -2.15 4.44
CA LYS A 74 -18.25 -2.91 5.69
C LYS A 74 -19.59 -3.65 5.73
N THR A 75 -20.35 -3.56 4.65
CA THR A 75 -21.76 -3.97 4.56
C THR A 75 -21.92 -5.50 4.48
N GLU A 76 -20.87 -6.23 4.08
CA GLU A 76 -20.86 -7.71 4.05
C GLU A 76 -20.66 -8.35 5.44
N ARG A 77 -20.43 -7.57 6.50
CA ARG A 77 -20.09 -8.06 7.86
C ARG A 77 -21.20 -8.71 8.66
N LYS A 78 -22.42 -8.83 8.11
CA LYS A 78 -23.52 -9.54 8.80
C LYS A 78 -23.40 -11.06 8.64
N GLU A 79 -22.84 -11.53 7.53
CA GLU A 79 -22.63 -12.96 7.26
C GLU A 79 -21.42 -13.53 8.05
N ASP A 80 -20.53 -12.66 8.51
CA ASP A 80 -19.26 -13.02 9.13
C ASP A 80 -19.39 -13.51 10.57
N LYS A 81 -20.43 -13.11 11.32
CA LYS A 81 -20.59 -13.55 12.72
C LYS A 81 -20.81 -15.05 12.86
N GLU A 82 -21.55 -15.66 11.92
CA GLU A 82 -21.81 -17.10 11.95
C GLU A 82 -20.60 -17.90 11.46
N ARG A 83 -19.82 -17.34 10.52
CA ARG A 83 -18.51 -17.89 10.12
C ARG A 83 -17.51 -17.80 11.27
N LEU A 84 -17.47 -16.68 12.00
CA LEU A 84 -16.58 -16.46 13.15
C LEU A 84 -16.67 -17.58 14.18
N LEU A 85 -17.90 -18.03 14.48
CA LEU A 85 -18.18 -19.12 15.41
C LEU A 85 -17.66 -20.48 14.92
N LYS A 86 -17.48 -20.66 13.60
CA LYS A 86 -17.07 -21.92 12.96
C LYS A 86 -15.56 -22.02 12.71
N VAL A 87 -14.89 -20.91 12.35
CA VAL A 87 -13.47 -20.92 11.96
C VAL A 87 -12.50 -20.43 13.05
N GLY A 88 -13.00 -19.87 14.14
CA GLY A 88 -12.19 -19.35 15.23
C GLY A 88 -11.63 -17.95 14.98
N VAL A 89 -11.20 -17.28 16.06
CA VAL A 89 -10.80 -15.87 16.04
C VAL A 89 -9.56 -15.64 15.19
N ASP A 90 -8.55 -16.50 15.33
CA ASP A 90 -7.27 -16.34 14.62
C ASP A 90 -7.42 -16.43 13.09
N HIS A 91 -8.27 -17.35 12.62
CA HIS A 91 -8.59 -17.47 11.21
C HIS A 91 -9.25 -16.19 10.70
N TRP A 92 -10.22 -15.68 11.44
CA TRP A 92 -10.91 -14.45 11.08
C TRP A 92 -9.96 -13.26 11.01
N GLU A 93 -9.13 -13.03 12.03
CA GLU A 93 -8.18 -11.91 12.02
C GLU A 93 -7.20 -11.95 10.84
N ARG A 94 -6.93 -13.16 10.34
CA ARG A 94 -6.00 -13.40 9.24
C ARG A 94 -6.63 -13.16 7.87
N PHE A 95 -7.90 -13.53 7.71
CA PHE A 95 -8.63 -13.53 6.45
C PHE A 95 -9.75 -12.48 6.37
N GLU A 96 -9.87 -11.59 7.35
CA GLU A 96 -10.77 -10.45 7.23
C GLU A 96 -10.32 -9.49 6.11
N GLY A 97 -11.27 -8.82 5.46
CA GLY A 97 -11.01 -7.82 4.43
C GLY A 97 -10.47 -8.40 3.13
N ASN A 98 -9.55 -7.67 2.47
CA ASN A 98 -9.02 -8.08 1.17
C ASN A 98 -7.94 -9.18 1.30
N THR A 99 -8.30 -10.42 0.94
CA THR A 99 -7.42 -11.60 0.99
C THR A 99 -6.63 -11.86 -0.29
N GLU A 100 -6.71 -11.01 -1.31
CA GLU A 100 -5.95 -11.17 -2.55
C GLU A 100 -4.44 -11.10 -2.27
N ASP A 101 -3.68 -12.04 -2.82
CA ASP A 101 -2.23 -12.20 -2.64
C ASP A 101 -1.42 -11.69 -3.84
N HIS A 102 -2.07 -11.52 -4.99
CA HIS A 102 -1.48 -10.96 -6.21
C HIS A 102 -1.35 -9.43 -6.17
N PHE A 103 -0.40 -8.94 -5.37
CA PHE A 103 -0.13 -7.50 -5.31
C PHE A 103 1.36 -7.17 -5.28
N ARG A 104 1.67 -5.96 -5.75
CA ARG A 104 2.97 -5.32 -5.57
C ARG A 104 2.72 -3.84 -5.31
N ILE A 105 3.32 -3.34 -4.24
CA ILE A 105 3.30 -1.91 -3.92
C ILE A 105 4.72 -1.51 -3.59
N GLY A 106 5.13 -0.33 -4.04
CA GLY A 106 6.36 0.25 -3.55
C GLY A 106 6.10 1.60 -2.90
N ILE A 107 6.88 1.85 -1.86
CA ILE A 107 6.71 2.96 -0.95
C ILE A 107 7.98 3.79 -1.03
N GLN A 108 7.84 5.08 -1.32
CA GLN A 108 8.96 6.01 -1.32
C GLN A 108 8.80 7.00 -0.16
N PRO A 109 9.59 6.86 0.92
CA PRO A 109 9.65 7.90 1.93
C PRO A 109 10.34 9.13 1.35
N HIS A 110 9.65 10.27 1.32
CA HIS A 110 10.26 11.55 0.98
C HIS A 110 11.00 12.10 2.20
N SER A 111 12.31 11.83 2.28
CA SER A 111 13.18 12.57 3.19
C SER A 111 13.42 13.97 2.60
N LYS A 112 12.96 15.03 3.27
CA LYS A 112 13.45 16.40 3.03
C LYS A 112 14.73 16.72 3.79
N PHE A 113 15.37 15.72 4.40
CA PHE A 113 16.57 15.92 5.21
C PHE A 113 17.66 14.93 4.75
N ALA A 114 18.48 15.41 3.81
CA ALA A 114 19.87 15.03 3.63
C ALA A 114 20.63 16.32 3.30
#